data_AF-A0A383D299-F1
#
_entry.id   AF-A0A383D299-F1
#
_cell.length_a   1.000
_cell.length_b   1.000
_cell.length_c   1.000
_cell.angle_alpha   90.00
_cell.angle_beta   90.00
_cell.angle_gamma   90.00
#
_symmetry.space_group_name_H-M   'P 1'
#
loop_
_entity.id
_entity.type
_entity.pdbx_description
1 polymer ?
#
loop_
_entity_poly.entity_id
_entity_poly.type
_entity_poly.pdbx_seq_one_letter_code
_entity_poly.pdbx_strand_id
1 'polypeptide(L)' 'MTVQYNVLYRACDKVETHKVFRPFGLTKTQIIKVSFYSMYKALQGERYKFIVIGDDLSQELLEFFELFQDV' A
#
# COMPACT_ATOMS: atom_id res chain seq x y z
N MET A 1 23.59 -10.40 12.75
CA MET A 1 22.35 -9.85 13.32
C MET A 1 21.31 -9.84 12.21
N THR A 2 20.17 -10.50 12.40
CA THR A 2 19.07 -10.48 11.43
C THR A 2 18.14 -9.35 11.81
N VAL A 3 18.15 -8.26 11.03
CA VAL A 3 17.29 -7.09 11.25
C VAL A 3 15.90 -7.43 10.72
N GLN A 4 14.85 -7.05 11.45
CA GLN A 4 13.47 -7.12 10.99
C GLN A 4 12.96 -5.70 10.73
N TYR A 5 12.46 -5.45 9.52
CA TYR A 5 11.88 -4.16 9.13
C TYR A 5 10.38 -4.13 9.44
N ASN A 6 9.94 -3.18 10.27
CA ASN A 6 8.52 -2.93 10.47
C ASN A 6 8.11 -1.76 9.56
N VAL A 7 7.30 -2.03 8.56
CA VAL A 7 6.92 -1.06 7.52
C VAL A 7 5.52 -0.54 7.81
N LEU A 8 5.43 0.72 8.21
CA LEU A 8 4.16 1.39 8.36
C LEU A 8 3.69 1.91 6.99
N TYR A 9 2.63 1.32 6.45
CA TYR A 9 2.07 1.75 5.16
C TYR A 9 0.76 2.50 5.39
N ARG A 10 0.81 3.83 5.32
CA ARG A 10 -0.39 4.66 5.47
C ARG A 10 -1.06 4.91 4.12
N ALA A 11 -2.33 4.54 3.99
CA ALA A 11 -3.12 4.76 2.78
C ALA A 11 -4.53 5.26 3.10
N CYS A 12 -5.08 6.10 2.25
CA CYS A 12 -6.49 6.49 2.28
C CYS A 12 -6.94 6.66 0.84
N ASP A 13 -7.95 5.93 0.40
CA ASP A 13 -8.44 5.98 -0.98
C ASP A 13 -9.77 6.72 -1.14
N LYS A 14 -10.30 7.29 -0.05
CA LYS A 14 -11.39 8.25 -0.09
C LYS A 14 -11.11 9.34 -1.12
N VAL A 15 -12.11 9.61 -1.96
CA VAL A 15 -12.01 10.57 -3.04
C VAL A 15 -11.98 11.97 -2.45
N GLU A 16 -10.77 12.52 -2.28
CA GLU A 16 -10.65 13.97 -2.23
C GLU A 16 -10.84 14.51 -3.65
N THR A 17 -11.84 15.37 -3.80
CA THR A 17 -12.26 16.06 -5.03
C THR A 17 -11.27 17.13 -5.49
N HIS A 18 -10.00 16.99 -5.16
CA HIS A 18 -8.95 17.82 -5.73
C HIS A 18 -8.65 17.28 -7.12
N LYS A 19 -9.02 18.06 -8.15
CA LYS A 19 -8.82 17.80 -9.59
C LYS A 19 -7.33 17.80 -9.98
N VAL A 20 -6.50 17.10 -9.22
CA VAL A 20 -5.06 17.00 -9.46
C VAL A 20 -4.83 15.81 -10.36
N PHE A 21 -4.17 16.06 -11.50
CA PHE A 21 -3.77 15.01 -12.42
C PHE A 21 -2.82 14.04 -11.71
N ARG A 22 -3.20 12.77 -11.66
CA ARG A 22 -2.39 11.72 -11.03
C ARG A 22 -1.39 11.16 -12.05
N PRO A 23 -0.17 10.77 -11.62
CA PRO A 23 0.83 10.21 -12.51
C PRO A 23 0.29 9.06 -13.35
N PHE A 24 0.73 8.99 -14.61
CA PHE A 24 0.46 7.88 -15.53
C PHE A 24 -1.04 7.62 -15.80
N GLY A 25 -1.93 8.57 -15.52
CA GLY A 25 -3.38 8.39 -15.72
C GLY A 25 -4.03 7.41 -14.75
N LEU A 26 -3.35 7.05 -13.65
CA LEU A 26 -3.83 6.06 -12.69
C LEU A 26 -4.82 6.66 -11.68
N THR A 27 -5.77 5.85 -11.24
CA THR A 27 -6.65 6.19 -10.11
C THR A 27 -5.87 6.19 -8.79
N LYS A 28 -6.45 6.77 -7.73
CA LYS A 28 -5.86 6.79 -6.38
C LYS A 28 -5.55 5.38 -5.92
N THR A 29 -6.54 4.50 -6.06
CA THR A 29 -6.49 3.09 -5.71
C THR A 29 -5.38 2.37 -6.48
N GLN A 30 -5.28 2.61 -7.80
CA GLN A 30 -4.21 2.02 -8.62
C GLN A 30 -2.81 2.48 -8.17
N ILE A 31 -2.64 3.76 -7.85
CA ILE A 31 -1.37 4.28 -7.33
C ILE A 31 -1.03 3.62 -5.99
N ILE A 32 -1.99 3.54 -5.06
CA ILE A 32 -1.79 2.89 -3.76
C ILE A 32 -1.35 1.44 -3.96
N LYS A 33 -2.00 0.69 -4.86
CA LYS A 33 -1.64 -0.70 -5.17
C LYS A 33 -0.22 -0.82 -5.75
N VAL A 34 0.12 0.02 -6.72
CA VAL A 34 1.45 0.01 -7.36
C VAL A 34 2.54 0.38 -6.36
N SER A 35 2.34 1.43 -5.57
CA SER A 35 3.29 1.88 -4.54
C SER A 35 3.52 0.81 -3.48
N PHE A 36 2.44 0.19 -2.97
CA PHE A 36 2.53 -0.91 -2.01
C PHE A 36 3.31 -2.09 -2.61
N TYR A 37 2.90 -2.56 -3.80
CA TYR A 37 3.49 -3.74 -4.42
C TYR A 37 4.96 -3.54 -4.79
N SER A 38 5.34 -2.35 -5.24
CA SER A 38 6.74 -2.02 -5.50
C SER A 38 7.60 -2.16 -4.25
N MET A 39 7.12 -1.68 -3.10
CA MET A 39 7.84 -1.82 -1.83
C MET A 39 7.84 -3.27 -1.32
N TYR A 40 6.71 -3.97 -1.41
CA TYR A 40 6.61 -5.39 -1.07
C TYR A 40 7.63 -6.23 -1.85
N LYS A 41 7.80 -5.94 -3.16
CA LYS A 41 8.81 -6.59 -4.01
C LYS A 41 10.23 -6.20 -3.66
N ALA A 42 10.49 -4.94 -3.31
CA ALA A 42 11.82 -4.48 -2.95
C ALA A 42 12.35 -5.12 -1.65
N LEU A 43 11.45 -5.51 -0.74
CA LEU A 43 11.79 -6.15 0.53
C LEU A 43 11.88 -7.69 0.44
N GLN A 44 11.59 -8.29 -0.72
CA GLN A 44 11.71 -9.74 -0.90
C GLN A 44 13.15 -10.19 -0.62
N GLY A 45 13.31 -11.14 0.30
CA GLY A 45 14.61 -11.61 0.78
C GLY A 45 15.04 -11.04 2.12
N GLU A 46 14.37 -9.98 2.60
CA GLU A 46 14.53 -9.45 3.94
C GLU A 46 13.46 -10.00 4.90
N ARG A 47 13.69 -9.87 6.21
CA ARG A 47 12.64 -10.08 7.20
C ARG A 47 11.87 -8.78 7.39
N TYR A 48 10.60 -8.76 7.01
CA TYR A 48 9.77 -7.57 7.15
C TYR A 48 8.35 -7.93 7.59
N LYS A 49 7.67 -6.95 8.15
CA LYS A 49 6.23 -6.98 8.42
C LYS A 49 5.64 -5.62 8.07
N PHE A 50 4.60 -5.63 7.25
CA PHE A 50 3.80 -4.46 6.98
C PHE A 50 2.76 -4.25 8.08
N ILE A 51 2.45 -2.99 8.35
CA ILE A 51 1.31 -2.58 9.15
C ILE A 51 0.60 -1.53 8.31
N VAL A 52 -0.52 -1.91 7.72
CA VAL A 52 -1.34 -0.98 6.93
C VAL A 52 -2.22 -0.18 7.89
N ILE A 53 -2.08 1.14 7.82
CA ILE A 53 -2.96 2.07 8.54
C ILE A 53 -3.75 2.84 7.49
N GLY A 54 -5.07 2.78 7.58
CA GLY A 54 -5.88 3.61 6.70
C GLY A 54 -7.14 4.13 7.34
N ASP A 55 -7.47 5.36 6.94
CA ASP A 55 -8.70 6.06 7.30
C ASP A 55 -9.71 5.78 6.18
N ASP A 56 -10.82 5.10 6.49
CA ASP A 56 -11.88 4.71 5.55
C ASP A 56 -11.38 3.99 4.27
N LEU A 57 -10.51 2.97 4.40
CA LEU A 57 -10.09 2.17 3.24
C LEU A 57 -11.28 1.48 2.57
N SER A 58 -11.36 1.56 1.24
CA SER A 58 -12.37 0.79 0.51
C SER A 58 -12.16 -0.72 0.69
N GLN A 59 -13.27 -1.46 0.54
CA GLN A 59 -13.26 -2.91 0.52
C GLN A 59 -12.28 -3.47 -0.53
N GLU A 60 -12.16 -2.81 -1.69
CA GLU A 60 -11.20 -3.20 -2.75
C GLU A 60 -9.74 -3.16 -2.27
N LEU A 61 -9.37 -2.18 -1.44
CA LEU A 61 -8.02 -2.10 -0.89
C LEU A 61 -7.80 -3.07 0.26
N LEU A 62 -8.79 -3.27 1.11
CA LEU A 62 -8.71 -4.28 2.17
C LEU A 62 -8.48 -5.67 1.58
N GLU A 63 -9.31 -6.07 0.62
CA GLU A 63 -9.17 -7.35 -0.10
C GLU A 63 -7.83 -7.46 -0.83
N PHE A 64 -7.32 -6.35 -1.39
CA PHE A 64 -6.00 -6.34 -2.01
C PHE A 64 -4.87 -6.60 -1.00
N PHE A 65 -4.90 -5.96 0.17
CA PHE A 65 -3.86 -6.14 1.18
C PHE A 65 -3.87 -7.54 1.81
N GLU A 66 -5.05 -8.17 1.93
CA GLU A 66 -5.21 -9.54 2.42
C GLU A 66 -4.54 -10.60 1.52
N LEU A 67 -4.20 -10.26 0.26
CA LEU A 67 -3.46 -11.16 -0.63
C LEU A 67 -2.00 -11.39 -0.22
N PHE A 68 -1.48 -10.63 0.75
CA PHE A 68 -0.07 -10.63 1.12
C PHE A 68 0.11 -11.16 2.55
N GLN A 69 0.94 -12.20 2.71
CA GLN A 69 1.10 -12.91 3.99
C GLN A 69 1.78 -12.08 5.09
N ASP A 70 2.56 -11.08 4.70
CA ASP A 70 3.40 -10.29 5.61
C ASP A 70 2.76 -8.94 5.99
N VAL A 71 1.44 -8.79 5.78
CA VAL A 71 0.65 -7.58 6.03
C VAL A 71 -0.25 -7.75 7.25
#